data_AF-A0A1B6DBN5-F1
#
_entry.id   AF-A0A1B6DBN5-F1
#
_cell.length_a   1.000
_cell.length_b   1.000
_cell.length_c   1.000
_cell.angle_alpha   90.00
_cell.angle_beta   90.00
_cell.angle_gamma   90.00
#
_symmetry.space_group_name_H-M   'P 1'
#
loop_
_entity.id
_entity.type
_entity.pdbx_description
1 polymer ?
#
loop_
_entity_poly.entity_id
_entity_poly.type
_entity_poly.pdbx_seq_one_letter_code
_entity_poly.pdbx_strand_id
1 'polypeptide(L)'
;MFLLKLCLFVVCSLEVRAINIDDLSKERSDDELKSEMTAICENIARYDESITQMLKDPPEDQATIFLKNMYSYNDELIECLKIVTVHRNRAIKHCAEVFEKGGPDFIDVLVDEDVLKDRFKWHDDDVKHLYEIRRETYKFWDKLLRLESGEDCKINLKIMG
;
A
#
# COMPACT_ATOMS: atom_id res chain seq x y z
N MET A 1 17.71 5.50 -45.61
CA MET A 1 18.52 6.56 -44.99
C MET A 1 17.79 7.01 -43.73
N PHE A 2 18.37 6.67 -42.57
CA PHE A 2 18.10 7.18 -41.20
C PHE A 2 16.65 7.13 -40.68
N LEU A 3 16.29 6.23 -39.74
CA LEU A 3 16.66 6.13 -38.31
C LEU A 3 15.71 6.91 -37.37
N LEU A 4 15.04 6.12 -36.53
CA LEU A 4 14.79 6.30 -35.08
C LEU A 4 14.14 7.60 -34.55
N LYS A 5 12.96 7.40 -33.94
CA LYS A 5 12.52 7.84 -32.58
C LYS A 5 11.09 7.27 -32.42
N LEU A 6 10.82 6.12 -31.80
CA LEU A 6 11.05 5.74 -30.40
C LEU A 6 10.93 6.92 -29.43
N CYS A 7 9.69 7.17 -29.00
CA CYS A 7 9.30 7.35 -27.60
C CYS A 7 7.88 6.76 -27.51
N LEU A 8 7.67 5.54 -27.02
CA LEU A 8 7.52 5.28 -25.59
C LEU A 8 6.63 6.34 -24.91
N PHE A 9 5.40 6.49 -25.38
CA PHE A 9 4.28 6.72 -24.47
C PHE A 9 3.52 5.41 -24.40
N VAL A 10 4.08 4.49 -23.61
CA VAL A 10 3.29 3.47 -22.93
C VAL A 10 2.25 4.28 -22.16
N VAL A 11 1.04 4.30 -22.69
CA VAL A 11 -0.17 4.71 -21.98
C VAL A 11 -0.29 3.71 -20.83
N CYS A 12 0.42 3.97 -19.74
CA CYS A 12 0.14 3.34 -18.47
C CYS A 12 -1.18 3.96 -18.03
N SER A 13 -2.25 3.23 -18.32
CA SER A 13 -3.62 3.56 -17.95
C SER A 13 -3.71 3.80 -16.45
N LEU A 14 -3.51 5.06 -16.04
CA LEU A 14 -4.08 5.60 -14.82
C LEU A 14 -5.60 5.67 -15.05
N GLU A 15 -6.28 4.55 -14.85
CA GLU A 15 -7.69 4.60 -14.48
C GLU A 15 -7.75 5.21 -13.09
N VAL A 16 -7.85 6.54 -13.04
CA VAL A 16 -8.35 7.24 -11.86
C VAL A 16 -9.79 6.79 -11.68
N ARG A 17 -10.01 5.71 -10.91
CA ARG A 17 -11.34 5.34 -10.46
C ARG A 17 -11.80 6.40 -9.47
N ALA A 18 -12.62 7.33 -9.95
CA ALA A 18 -13.45 8.16 -9.08
C ALA A 18 -14.25 7.21 -8.18
N ILE A 19 -13.98 7.23 -6.87
CA ILE A 19 -14.66 6.38 -5.90
C ILE A 19 -16.10 6.90 -5.81
N ASN A 20 -17.04 6.16 -6.37
CA ASN A 20 -18.45 6.43 -6.18
C ASN A 20 -18.86 5.90 -4.80
N ILE A 21 -19.05 6.80 -3.84
CA ILE A 21 -19.43 6.46 -2.45
C ILE A 21 -20.76 5.69 -2.43
N ASP A 22 -21.60 5.88 -3.43
CA ASP A 22 -22.90 5.22 -3.54
C ASP A 22 -22.78 3.69 -3.71
N ASP A 23 -21.72 3.17 -4.36
CA ASP A 23 -21.49 1.72 -4.51
C ASP A 23 -21.01 1.03 -3.22
N LEU A 24 -20.45 1.79 -2.28
CA LEU A 24 -19.99 1.31 -0.97
C LEU A 24 -21.13 1.15 0.05
N SER A 25 -22.32 1.70 -0.24
CA SER A 25 -23.49 1.69 0.66
C SER A 25 -24.33 0.41 0.60
N LYS A 26 -24.01 -0.53 -0.30
CA LYS A 26 -24.70 -1.83 -0.36
C LYS A 26 -24.52 -2.56 0.97
N GLU A 27 -25.62 -3.04 1.54
CA GLU A 27 -25.58 -3.94 2.69
C GLU A 27 -24.80 -5.21 2.30
N ARG A 28 -23.53 -5.29 2.72
CA ARG A 28 -22.75 -6.53 2.66
C ARG A 28 -23.16 -7.44 3.81
N SER A 29 -23.39 -8.71 3.49
CA SER A 29 -23.57 -9.74 4.52
C SER A 29 -22.30 -9.87 5.37
N ASP A 30 -22.42 -10.43 6.56
CA ASP A 30 -21.28 -10.57 7.47
C ASP A 30 -20.23 -11.56 6.94
N ASP A 31 -20.69 -12.62 6.28
CA ASP A 31 -19.82 -13.61 5.67
C ASP A 31 -19.03 -13.02 4.48
N GLU A 32 -19.67 -12.20 3.64
CA GLU A 32 -18.98 -11.50 2.54
C GLU A 32 -17.94 -10.52 3.06
N LEU A 33 -18.33 -9.69 4.05
CA LEU A 33 -17.42 -8.72 4.65
C LEU A 33 -16.23 -9.41 5.31
N LYS A 34 -16.47 -10.48 6.07
CA LYS A 34 -15.42 -11.28 6.69
C LYS A 34 -14.46 -11.86 5.64
N SER A 35 -15.01 -12.50 4.60
CA SER A 35 -14.21 -13.11 3.53
C SER A 35 -13.30 -12.09 2.85
N GLU A 36 -13.83 -10.91 2.54
CA GLU A 36 -13.09 -9.84 1.90
C GLU A 36 -12.03 -9.22 2.81
N MET A 37 -12.38 -8.92 4.07
CA MET A 37 -11.40 -8.38 5.02
C MET A 37 -10.27 -9.38 5.29
N THR A 38 -10.57 -10.68 5.40
CA THR A 38 -9.55 -11.72 5.55
C THR A 38 -8.59 -11.72 4.36
N ALA A 39 -9.11 -11.70 3.12
CA ALA A 39 -8.26 -11.67 1.93
C ALA A 39 -7.35 -10.44 1.88
N ILE A 40 -7.88 -9.26 2.22
CA ILE A 40 -7.11 -8.01 2.28
C ILE A 40 -6.01 -8.11 3.35
N CYS A 41 -6.34 -8.60 4.54
CA CYS A 41 -5.37 -8.75 5.64
C CYS A 41 -4.26 -9.74 5.30
N GLU A 42 -4.59 -10.87 4.67
CA GLU A 42 -3.62 -11.85 4.20
C GLU A 42 -2.69 -11.25 3.13
N ASN A 43 -3.23 -10.46 2.20
CA ASN A 43 -2.43 -9.77 1.20
C ASN A 43 -1.49 -8.73 1.83
N ILE A 44 -1.99 -7.90 2.76
CA ILE A 44 -1.18 -6.94 3.52
C ILE A 44 -0.02 -7.66 4.20
N ALA A 45 -0.28 -8.74 4.95
CA ALA A 45 0.74 -9.50 5.66
C ALA A 45 1.79 -10.10 4.71
N ARG A 46 1.36 -10.69 3.59
CA ARG A 46 2.26 -11.26 2.58
C ARG A 46 3.16 -10.21 1.95
N TYR A 47 2.60 -9.04 1.60
CA TYR A 47 3.38 -7.95 1.03
C TYR A 47 4.35 -7.37 2.06
N ASP A 48 3.91 -7.16 3.31
CA ASP A 48 4.75 -6.69 4.42
C ASP A 48 5.98 -7.60 4.60
N GLU A 49 5.75 -8.92 4.67
CA GLU A 49 6.83 -9.91 4.77
C GLU A 49 7.76 -9.82 3.56
N SER A 50 7.23 -9.83 2.34
CA SER A 50 8.03 -9.79 1.12
C SER A 50 8.89 -8.52 1.04
N ILE A 51 8.32 -7.35 1.33
CA ILE A 51 9.03 -6.07 1.34
C ILE A 51 10.12 -6.08 2.42
N THR A 52 9.78 -6.54 3.63
CA THR A 52 10.71 -6.63 4.76
C THR A 52 11.92 -7.48 4.40
N GLN A 53 11.72 -8.64 3.77
CA GLN A 53 12.83 -9.50 3.34
C GLN A 53 13.67 -8.84 2.25
N MET A 54 13.05 -8.21 1.26
CA MET A 54 13.76 -7.50 0.19
C MET A 54 14.52 -6.27 0.69
N LEU A 55 14.12 -5.63 1.79
CA LEU A 55 14.89 -4.55 2.40
C LEU A 55 16.08 -5.07 3.22
N LYS A 56 15.92 -6.23 3.89
CA LYS A 56 16.98 -6.84 4.70
C LYS A 56 18.09 -7.46 3.85
N ASP A 57 17.73 -8.07 2.73
CA ASP A 57 18.66 -8.64 1.76
C ASP A 57 18.20 -8.31 0.33
N PRO A 58 18.58 -7.13 -0.20
CA PRO A 58 18.13 -6.65 -1.49
C PRO A 58 18.56 -7.57 -2.65
N PRO A 59 17.61 -8.23 -3.35
CA PRO A 59 17.94 -9.08 -4.47
C PRO A 59 18.43 -8.27 -5.68
N GLU A 60 19.41 -8.79 -6.41
CA GLU A 60 19.88 -8.15 -7.65
C GLU A 60 18.75 -8.05 -8.69
N ASP A 61 18.67 -6.91 -9.37
CA ASP A 61 17.78 -6.64 -10.51
C ASP A 61 16.26 -6.83 -10.27
N GLN A 62 15.82 -6.84 -9.00
CA GLN A 62 14.41 -6.99 -8.63
C GLN A 62 13.74 -5.70 -8.14
N ALA A 63 14.34 -4.55 -8.45
CA ALA A 63 13.85 -3.22 -8.13
C ALA A 63 12.36 -3.00 -8.47
N THR A 64 11.95 -3.41 -9.67
CA THR A 64 10.58 -3.27 -10.16
C THR A 64 9.59 -4.12 -9.36
N ILE A 65 9.98 -5.33 -8.96
CA ILE A 65 9.15 -6.22 -8.15
C ILE A 65 9.00 -5.64 -6.75
N PHE A 66 10.10 -5.14 -6.19
CA PHE A 66 10.10 -4.47 -4.89
C PHE A 66 9.14 -3.28 -4.86
N LEU A 67 9.26 -2.36 -5.82
CA LEU A 67 8.37 -1.19 -5.91
C LEU A 67 6.91 -1.60 -6.14
N LYS A 68 6.69 -2.61 -7.00
CA LYS A 68 5.34 -3.16 -7.21
C LYS A 68 4.73 -3.68 -5.90
N ASN A 69 5.49 -4.41 -5.09
CA ASN A 69 5.01 -4.91 -3.80
C ASN A 69 4.66 -3.75 -2.85
N MET A 70 5.48 -2.71 -2.80
CA MET A 70 5.20 -1.50 -2.01
C MET A 70 3.90 -0.80 -2.45
N TYR A 71 3.66 -0.69 -3.76
CA TYR A 71 2.40 -0.12 -4.27
C TYR A 71 1.20 -1.01 -3.95
N SER A 72 1.31 -2.31 -4.21
CA SER A 72 0.22 -3.26 -3.91
C SER A 72 -0.10 -3.31 -2.41
N TYR A 73 0.90 -3.18 -1.54
CA TYR A 73 0.69 -3.02 -0.11
C TYR A 73 -0.17 -1.79 0.22
N ASN A 74 0.15 -0.64 -0.37
CA ASN A 74 -0.61 0.59 -0.18
C ASN A 74 -2.03 0.50 -0.76
N ASP A 75 -2.21 -0.16 -1.90
CA ASP A 75 -3.54 -0.38 -2.49
C ASP A 75 -4.44 -1.21 -1.57
N GLU A 76 -3.91 -2.30 -1.00
CA GLU A 76 -4.63 -3.15 -0.03
C GLU A 76 -4.96 -2.39 1.26
N LEU A 77 -4.04 -1.57 1.75
CA LEU A 77 -4.30 -0.67 2.90
C LEU A 77 -5.41 0.33 2.60
N ILE A 78 -5.41 0.91 1.40
CA ILE A 78 -6.46 1.85 0.97
C ILE A 78 -7.80 1.13 0.91
N GLU A 79 -7.86 -0.10 0.41
CA GLU A 79 -9.10 -0.89 0.38
C GLU A 79 -9.58 -1.24 1.78
N CYS A 80 -8.69 -1.67 2.66
CA CYS A 80 -8.97 -1.87 4.08
C CYS A 80 -9.57 -0.61 4.72
N LEU A 81 -8.93 0.55 4.50
CA LEU A 81 -9.41 1.84 4.99
C LEU A 81 -10.83 2.18 4.49
N LYS A 82 -11.14 1.93 3.21
CA LYS A 82 -12.47 2.19 2.67
C LYS A 82 -13.52 1.34 3.40
N ILE A 83 -13.26 0.05 3.54
CA ILE A 83 -14.21 -0.88 4.16
C ILE A 83 -14.38 -0.57 5.66
N VAL A 84 -13.28 -0.31 6.38
CA VAL A 84 -13.32 0.09 7.79
C VAL A 84 -14.02 1.43 7.99
N THR A 85 -13.89 2.36 7.05
CA THR A 85 -14.63 3.64 7.13
C THR A 85 -16.14 3.43 7.08
N VAL A 86 -16.62 2.52 6.21
CA VAL A 86 -18.05 2.32 5.95
C VAL A 86 -18.68 1.34 6.93
N HIS A 87 -17.95 0.28 7.29
CA HIS A 87 -18.43 -0.83 8.11
C HIS A 87 -17.63 -0.98 9.42
N ARG A 88 -17.10 0.12 9.97
CA ARG A 88 -16.21 0.22 11.14
C ARG A 88 -16.28 -0.95 12.12
N ASN A 89 -17.37 -1.04 12.87
CA ASN A 89 -17.51 -2.01 13.96
C ASN A 89 -17.53 -3.48 13.51
N ARG A 90 -17.95 -3.75 12.26
CA ARG A 90 -17.98 -5.10 11.70
C ARG A 90 -16.64 -5.45 11.07
N ALA A 91 -16.08 -4.55 10.27
CA ALA A 91 -14.81 -4.74 9.58
C ALA A 91 -13.62 -4.86 10.54
N ILE A 92 -13.52 -4.00 11.57
CA ILE A 92 -12.39 -4.01 12.51
C ILE A 92 -12.25 -5.38 13.20
N LYS A 93 -13.36 -6.05 13.52
CA LYS A 93 -13.35 -7.38 14.15
C LYS A 93 -12.65 -8.45 13.31
N HIS A 94 -12.57 -8.26 12.01
CA HIS A 94 -11.93 -9.19 11.08
C HIS A 94 -10.46 -8.83 10.78
N CYS A 95 -9.97 -7.71 11.29
CA CYS A 95 -8.62 -7.20 11.06
C CYS A 95 -7.77 -7.15 12.33
N ALA A 96 -8.22 -7.80 13.42
CA ALA A 96 -7.56 -7.72 14.73
C ALA A 96 -6.06 -7.99 14.64
N GLU A 97 -5.64 -9.03 13.90
CA GLU A 97 -4.22 -9.38 13.73
C GLU A 97 -3.40 -8.29 13.05
N VAL A 98 -3.98 -7.59 12.07
CA VAL A 98 -3.34 -6.45 11.38
C VAL A 98 -3.20 -5.28 12.35
N PHE A 99 -4.22 -5.02 13.16
CA PHE A 99 -4.19 -3.95 14.17
C PHE A 99 -3.23 -4.23 15.32
N GLU A 100 -3.16 -5.47 15.80
CA GLU A 100 -2.28 -5.89 16.90
C GLU A 100 -0.80 -5.72 16.56
N LYS A 101 -0.42 -5.84 15.28
CA LYS A 101 0.95 -5.54 14.82
C LYS A 101 1.35 -4.08 15.03
N GLY A 102 0.41 -3.14 15.05
CA GLY A 102 0.69 -1.70 15.24
C GLY A 102 1.36 -0.99 14.06
N GLY A 103 1.67 -1.68 12.97
CA GLY A 103 2.24 -1.10 11.75
C GLY A 103 2.90 -2.15 10.83
N PRO A 104 3.42 -1.73 9.66
CA PRO A 104 4.22 -2.60 8.80
C PRO A 104 5.61 -2.84 9.39
N ASP A 105 6.06 -4.09 9.37
CA ASP A 105 7.41 -4.47 9.82
C ASP A 105 8.49 -3.79 8.95
N PHE A 106 8.23 -3.59 7.66
CA PHE A 106 9.21 -2.99 6.76
C PHE A 106 9.51 -1.51 7.07
N ILE A 107 8.65 -0.82 7.82
CA ILE A 107 8.89 0.56 8.22
C ILE A 107 10.00 0.63 9.27
N ASP A 108 10.19 -0.41 10.08
CA ASP A 108 11.24 -0.44 11.10
C ASP A 108 12.59 -0.95 10.58
N VAL A 109 12.63 -1.41 9.31
CA VAL A 109 13.88 -1.83 8.68
C VAL A 109 14.75 -0.59 8.40
N LEU A 110 15.99 -0.64 8.91
CA LEU A 110 17.03 0.32 8.58
C LEU A 110 17.43 0.10 7.12
N VAL A 111 17.30 1.15 6.32
CA VAL A 111 17.62 1.11 4.88
C VAL A 111 19.08 1.52 4.68
N ASP A 112 19.88 0.61 4.12
CA ASP A 112 21.19 0.94 3.58
C ASP A 112 21.03 1.40 2.13
N GLU A 113 21.07 2.73 1.94
CA GLU A 113 20.85 3.35 0.64
C GLU A 113 21.92 2.97 -0.38
N ASP A 114 23.17 2.77 0.07
CA ASP A 114 24.26 2.42 -0.83
C ASP A 114 24.10 0.99 -1.34
N VAL A 115 23.68 0.06 -0.47
CA VAL A 115 23.35 -1.31 -0.88
C VAL A 115 22.17 -1.34 -1.83
N LEU A 116 21.10 -0.56 -1.58
CA LEU A 116 19.96 -0.49 -2.49
C LEU A 116 20.36 0.10 -3.85
N LYS A 117 21.13 1.19 -3.87
CA LYS A 117 21.64 1.79 -5.12
C LYS A 117 22.47 0.81 -5.92
N ASP A 118 23.35 0.04 -5.27
CA ASP A 118 24.15 -0.97 -5.96
C ASP A 118 23.32 -2.15 -6.47
N ARG A 119 22.48 -2.76 -5.63
CA ARG A 119 21.73 -3.98 -5.95
C ARG A 119 20.57 -3.76 -6.92
N PHE A 120 19.84 -2.66 -6.75
CA PHE A 120 18.70 -2.29 -7.59
C PHE A 120 19.07 -1.36 -8.75
N LYS A 121 20.34 -0.97 -8.87
CA LYS A 121 20.84 0.01 -9.86
C LYS A 121 20.11 1.35 -9.78
N TRP A 122 19.75 1.73 -8.56
CA TRP A 122 19.03 2.96 -8.25
C TRP A 122 19.93 4.18 -8.20
N HIS A 123 19.29 5.33 -8.37
CA HIS A 123 19.87 6.65 -8.15
C HIS A 123 19.22 7.33 -6.95
N ASP A 124 19.74 8.49 -6.57
CA ASP A 124 19.23 9.25 -5.40
C ASP A 124 17.73 9.54 -5.49
N ASP A 125 17.22 9.80 -6.69
CA ASP A 125 15.80 10.04 -6.93
C ASP A 125 14.93 8.81 -6.64
N ASP A 126 15.41 7.60 -6.93
CA ASP A 126 14.68 6.36 -6.63
C ASP A 126 14.63 6.09 -5.12
N VAL A 127 15.72 6.39 -4.42
CA VAL A 127 15.77 6.28 -2.95
C VAL A 127 14.84 7.31 -2.30
N LYS A 128 14.83 8.54 -2.81
CA LYS A 128 13.88 9.57 -2.37
C LYS A 128 12.44 9.10 -2.59
N HIS A 129 12.15 8.53 -3.75
CA HIS A 129 10.84 7.98 -4.09
C HIS A 129 10.42 6.84 -3.14
N LEU A 130 11.34 5.94 -2.78
CA LEU A 130 11.09 4.93 -1.73
C LEU A 130 10.63 5.57 -0.41
N TYR A 131 11.30 6.62 0.06
CA TYR A 131 10.89 7.31 1.28
C TYR A 131 9.55 8.03 1.16
N GLU A 132 9.19 8.51 -0.03
CA GLU A 132 7.87 9.07 -0.31
C GLU A 132 6.79 8.00 -0.16
N ILE A 133 6.99 6.81 -0.74
CA ILE A 133 6.06 5.68 -0.61
C ILE A 133 5.94 5.24 0.86
N ARG A 134 7.05 5.09 1.59
CA ARG A 134 7.02 4.75 3.04
C ARG A 134 6.23 5.77 3.86
N ARG A 135 6.39 7.06 3.55
CA ARG A 135 5.64 8.13 4.21
C ARG A 135 4.15 8.04 3.93
N GLU A 136 3.76 7.68 2.71
CA GLU A 136 2.35 7.44 2.37
C GLU A 136 1.78 6.24 3.12
N THR A 137 2.52 5.13 3.14
CA THR A 137 2.16 3.95 3.93
C THR A 137 1.88 4.31 5.39
N TYR A 138 2.80 5.07 6.02
CA TYR A 138 2.65 5.50 7.40
C TYR A 138 1.37 6.34 7.61
N LYS A 139 1.04 7.23 6.67
CA LYS A 139 -0.20 8.02 6.74
C LYS A 139 -1.46 7.15 6.63
N PHE A 140 -1.44 6.09 5.84
CA PHE A 140 -2.58 5.17 5.74
C PHE A 140 -2.74 4.35 7.03
N TRP A 141 -1.64 3.88 7.60
CA TRP A 141 -1.65 3.17 8.88
C TRP A 141 -2.11 4.04 10.05
N ASP A 142 -1.58 5.26 10.19
CA ASP A 142 -2.03 6.19 11.24
C ASP A 142 -3.54 6.42 11.18
N LYS A 143 -4.10 6.58 9.97
CA LYS A 143 -5.56 6.70 9.79
C LYS A 143 -6.30 5.43 10.22
N LEU A 144 -5.78 4.26 9.86
CA LEU A 144 -6.40 2.98 10.18
C LEU A 144 -6.43 2.77 11.70
N LEU A 145 -5.32 3.05 12.40
CA LEU A 145 -5.21 2.98 13.86
C LEU A 145 -6.17 3.97 14.57
N ARG A 146 -6.27 5.21 14.08
CA ARG A 146 -7.23 6.18 14.62
C ARG A 146 -8.68 5.70 14.48
N LEU A 147 -9.01 5.08 13.35
CA LEU A 147 -10.33 4.48 13.14
C LEU A 147 -10.59 3.30 14.07
N GLU A 148 -9.58 2.50 14.39
CA GLU A 148 -9.69 1.42 15.37
C GLU A 148 -9.92 1.97 16.80
N SER A 149 -9.17 3.00 17.20
CA SER A 149 -9.22 3.59 18.53
C SER A 149 -10.47 4.45 18.82
N GLY A 150 -11.43 4.49 17.90
CA GLY A 150 -12.66 5.27 18.10
C GLY A 150 -12.56 6.75 17.71
N GLU A 151 -11.43 7.24 17.20
CA GLU A 151 -11.28 8.63 16.76
C GLU A 151 -12.04 8.89 15.45
N ASP A 152 -12.67 10.07 15.33
CA ASP A 152 -13.32 10.51 14.09
C ASP A 152 -12.28 11.10 13.12
N CYS A 153 -11.81 10.28 12.18
CA CYS A 153 -10.96 10.76 11.10
C CYS A 153 -11.79 11.41 9.99
N LYS A 154 -11.71 12.74 9.84
CA LYS A 154 -12.16 13.42 8.61
C LYS A 154 -11.30 12.95 7.43
N ILE A 155 -11.86 12.13 6.55
CA ILE A 155 -11.17 11.62 5.37
C ILE A 155 -11.05 12.74 4.34
N ASN A 156 -9.92 13.46 4.36
CA ASN A 156 -9.45 14.20 3.19
C ASN A 156 -8.53 13.27 2.39
N LEU A 157 -9.12 12.47 1.50
CA LEU A 157 -8.38 11.82 0.41
C LEU A 157 -7.99 12.90 -0.61
N LYS A 158 -6.95 13.68 -0.29
CA LYS A 158 -6.28 14.50 -1.30
C LYS A 158 -5.34 13.57 -2.07
N ILE A 159 -5.86 12.95 -3.12
CA ILE A 159 -5.04 12.21 -4.09
C ILE A 159 -4.27 13.29 -4.85
N MET A 160 -2.94 13.31 -4.72
CA MET A 160 -2.08 14.18 -5.51
C MET A 160 -2.18 13.73 -6.97
N GLY A 161 -2.70 14.62 -7.82
CA GLY A 161 -2.71 14.46 -9.27
C GLY A 161 -1.45 15.02 -9.92
#